data_AF-A0A942W6A9-F1
#
_entry.id   AF-A0A942W6A9-F1
#
_cell.length_a   1.000
_cell.length_b   1.000
_cell.length_c   1.000
_cell.angle_alpha   90.00
_cell.angle_beta   90.00
_cell.angle_gamma   90.00
#
_symmetry.space_group_name_H-M   'P 1'
#
loop_
_entity.id
_entity.type
_entity.pdbx_description
1 polymer ?
#
loop_
_entity_poly.entity_id
_entity_poly.type
_entity_poly.pdbx_seq_one_letter_code
_entity_poly.pdbx_strand_id
1 'polypeptide(L)' 'MPHISLKMYKGRSKEEKNKIANELAEVLVKNGVKLSAISVSITDYEPENWKEQVYDREIRNNKDIVIKADYKM' A
#
# COMPACT_ATOMS: atom_id res chain seq x y z
N MET A 1 -1.07 0.95 16.91
CA MET A 1 -0.02 0.28 16.14
C MET A 1 -0.47 0.24 14.69
N PRO A 2 -0.09 1.22 13.86
CA PRO A 2 -0.53 1.27 12.47
C PRO A 2 0.18 0.23 11.61
N HIS A 3 -0.56 -0.26 10.62
CA HIS A 3 -0.06 -1.11 9.54
C HIS A 3 -0.38 -0.43 8.20
N ILE A 4 0.63 -0.33 7.33
CA ILE A 4 0.45 0.13 5.94
C ILE A 4 0.61 -1.09 5.03
N SER A 5 -0.43 -1.38 4.23
CA SER A 5 -0.36 -2.42 3.20
C SER A 5 -0.35 -1.76 1.82
N LEU A 6 0.80 -1.80 1.15
CA LEU A 6 0.95 -1.34 -0.21
C LEU A 6 0.82 -2.52 -1.18
N LYS A 7 -0.24 -2.48 -1.99
CA LYS A 7 -0.46 -3.42 -3.09
C LYS A 7 -0.15 -2.71 -4.39
N MET A 8 0.56 -3.38 -5.29
CA MET A 8 0.97 -2.77 -6.54
C MET A 8 1.22 -3.80 -7.64
N TYR A 9 1.31 -3.32 -8.88
CA TYR A 9 1.81 -4.15 -9.96
C TYR A 9 3.27 -4.51 -9.73
N LYS A 10 3.61 -5.75 -10.09
CA LYS A 10 4.98 -6.22 -10.13
C LYS A 10 5.85 -5.37 -11.07
N GLY A 11 7.14 -5.31 -10.78
CA GLY A 11 8.13 -4.67 -11.66
C GLY A 11 9.18 -3.83 -10.95
N ARG A 12 9.05 -3.60 -9.64
CA ARG A 12 10.05 -2.91 -8.82
C ARG A 12 11.04 -3.87 -8.19
N SER A 13 12.29 -3.43 -8.04
CA SER A 13 13.34 -4.18 -7.37
C SER A 13 13.10 -4.27 -5.86
N LYS A 14 13.82 -5.17 -5.18
CA LYS A 14 13.76 -5.29 -3.72
C LYS A 14 14.23 -4.00 -3.03
N GLU A 15 15.25 -3.34 -3.58
CA GLU A 15 15.81 -2.10 -3.02
C GLU A 15 14.81 -0.94 -3.14
N GLU A 16 14.14 -0.80 -4.29
CA GLU A 16 13.09 0.20 -4.48
C GLU A 16 11.93 -0.02 -3.50
N LYS A 17 11.51 -1.27 -3.30
CA LYS A 17 10.47 -1.61 -2.32
C LYS A 17 10.89 -1.28 -0.89
N ASN A 18 12.11 -1.64 -0.50
CA ASN A 18 12.64 -1.30 0.83
C ASN A 18 12.68 0.20 1.05
N LYS A 19 13.10 0.97 0.03
CA LYS A 19 13.10 2.43 0.08
C LYS A 19 11.68 2.98 0.29
N ILE A 20 10.70 2.52 -0.50
CA ILE A 20 9.30 2.94 -0.37
C ILE A 20 8.74 2.60 1.02
N ALA A 21 9.01 1.39 1.53
CA ALA A 21 8.53 0.95 2.85
C ALA A 21 9.07 1.84 3.97
N ASN A 22 10.36 2.17 3.94
CA ASN A 22 10.99 3.06 4.91
C ASN A 22 10.41 4.48 4.82
N GLU A 23 10.23 5.02 3.61
CA GLU A 23 9.65 6.35 3.42
C GLU A 23 8.20 6.44 3.95
N LEU A 24 7.39 5.41 3.74
CA LEU A 24 6.03 5.34 4.29
C LEU A 24 6.02 5.27 5.83
N ALA A 25 6.93 4.50 6.42
CA ALA A 25 7.07 4.46 7.88
C ALA A 25 7.47 5.83 8.44
N GLU A 26 8.43 6.51 7.79
CA GLU A 26 8.90 7.84 8.16
C GLU A 26 7.79 8.91 8.11
N VAL A 27 6.82 8.79 7.19
CA VAL A 27 5.64 9.68 7.18
C VAL A 27 4.85 9.57 8.48
N LEU A 28 4.61 8.36 8.99
CA LEU A 28 3.91 8.17 10.26
C LEU A 28 4.76 8.62 11.46
N VAL A 29 6.07 8.40 11.41
CA VAL A 29 7.00 8.90 12.44
C VAL A 29 6.92 10.43 12.56
N LYS A 30 6.92 11.14 11.43
CA LYS A 30 6.76 12.60 11.39
C LYS A 30 5.43 13.09 11.98
N ASN A 31 4.43 12.23 12.08
CA ASN A 31 3.12 12.51 12.68
C ASN A 31 2.99 11.96 14.11
N GLY A 32 4.11 11.69 14.79
CA GLY A 32 4.14 11.35 16.22
C GLY A 32 3.98 9.85 16.54
N VAL A 33 4.03 8.97 15.54
CA VAL A 33 3.99 7.53 15.77
C VAL A 33 5.40 6.99 16.04
N LYS A 34 5.57 6.16 17.07
CA LYS A 34 6.85 5.48 17.31
C LYS A 34 7.16 4.48 16.19
N LEU A 35 8.40 4.49 15.68
CA LEU A 35 8.84 3.56 14.63
C LEU A 35 8.58 2.09 14.98
N SER A 36 8.82 1.71 16.25
CA SER A 36 8.58 0.35 16.75
C SER A 36 7.12 -0.09 16.74
N ALA A 37 6.17 0.82 16.52
CA ALA A 37 4.74 0.53 16.45
C ALA A 37 4.21 0.50 15.01
N ILE A 38 5.07 0.69 14.00
CA ILE A 38 4.71 0.74 12.58
C ILE A 38 5.13 -0.56 11.90
N SER A 39 4.27 -1.06 11.02
CA SER A 39 4.62 -2.12 10.07
C SER A 39 4.19 -1.74 8.67
N VAL A 40 5.00 -2.11 7.67
CA VAL A 40 4.71 -1.86 6.26
C VAL A 40 4.90 -3.15 5.48
N SER A 41 3.88 -3.59 4.74
CA SER A 41 3.99 -4.71 3.80
C SER A 41 3.86 -4.20 2.37
N ILE A 42 4.64 -4.77 1.46
CA ILE A 42 4.51 -4.54 0.02
C ILE A 42 4.20 -5.86 -0.67
N THR A 43 3.11 -5.90 -1.43
CA THR A 43 2.66 -7.10 -2.16
C THR A 43 2.50 -6.79 -3.64
N ASP A 44 3.15 -7.61 -4.46
CA ASP A 44 3.04 -7.53 -5.92
C ASP A 44 1.88 -8.37 -6.43
N TYR A 45 1.18 -7.82 -7.41
CA TYR A 45 0.16 -8.50 -8.18
C TYR A 45 0.51 -8.38 -9.67
N GLU A 46 0.25 -9.45 -10.43
CA GLU A 46 0.23 -9.33 -11.88
C GLU A 46 -1.01 -8.51 -12.30
N PRO A 47 -0.95 -7.69 -13.37
CA PRO A 47 -2.05 -6.80 -13.75
C PRO A 47 -3.39 -7.53 -13.95
N GLU A 48 -3.37 -8.74 -14.49
CA GLU A 48 -4.55 -9.56 -14.77
C GLU A 48 -5.29 -9.96 -13.47
N ASN A 49 -4.54 -10.08 -12.38
CA ASN A 49 -5.08 -10.47 -11.08
C ASN A 49 -5.59 -9.29 -10.25
N TRP A 50 -5.26 -8.05 -10.64
CA TRP A 50 -5.55 -6.87 -9.82
C TRP A 50 -7.04 -6.64 -9.59
N LYS A 51 -7.85 -6.83 -10.63
CA LYS A 51 -9.30 -6.62 -10.54
C LYS A 51 -9.91 -7.48 -9.44
N GLU A 52 -9.71 -8.80 -9.53
CA GLU A 52 -10.33 -9.75 -8.62
C GLU A 52 -9.70 -9.73 -7.22
N GLN A 53 -8.37 -9.55 -7.13
CA GLN A 53 -7.66 -9.70 -5.86
C GLN A 53 -7.53 -8.40 -5.07
N VAL A 54 -7.62 -7.23 -5.72
CA VAL A 54 -7.44 -5.93 -5.08
C VAL A 54 -8.61 -5.00 -5.33
N TYR A 55 -8.96 -4.73 -6.59
CA TYR A 55 -9.98 -3.71 -6.88
C TYR A 55 -11.35 -4.08 -6.32
N ASP A 56 -11.87 -5.26 -6.65
CA ASP A 56 -13.21 -5.69 -6.24
C ASP A 56 -13.30 -5.93 -4.72
N ARG A 57 -12.20 -6.37 -4.09
CA ARG A 57 -12.14 -6.70 -2.66
C ARG A 57 -11.90 -5.49 -1.77
N GLU A 58 -11.05 -4.55 -2.20
CA GLU A 58 -10.51 -3.51 -1.32
C GLU A 58 -10.72 -2.09 -1.83
N ILE A 59 -11.09 -1.88 -3.10
CA ILE A 59 -11.22 -0.53 -3.68
C ILE A 59 -12.68 -0.19 -4.01
N ARG A 60 -13.38 -1.02 -4.80
CA ARG A 60 -14.65 -0.68 -5.46
C ARG A 60 -15.69 -0.05 -4.53
N ASN A 61 -15.87 -0.59 -3.34
CA ASN A 61 -16.88 -0.15 -2.38
C ASN A 61 -16.30 0.21 -1.00
N ASN A 62 -15.00 0.51 -0.95
CA ASN A 62 -14.32 0.80 0.32
C ASN A 62 -14.49 2.27 0.71
N LYS A 63 -15.22 2.50 1.82
CA LYS A 63 -15.50 3.84 2.36
C LYS A 63 -14.32 4.45 3.10
N ASP A 64 -13.33 3.64 3.48
CA ASP A 64 -12.15 4.08 4.23
C ASP A 64 -11.06 4.66 3.30
N ILE A 65 -11.25 4.57 1.98
CA ILE A 65 -10.36 5.21 1.01
C ILE A 65 -10.60 6.71 0.99
N VAL A 66 -9.64 7.45 1.55
CA VAL A 66 -9.63 8.92 1.56
C VAL A 66 -9.17 9.51 0.22
N ILE A 67 -8.15 8.89 -0.41
CA ILE A 67 -7.62 9.30 -1.72
C ILE A 67 -8.03 8.26 -2.76
N LYS A 68 -9.01 8.61 -3.60
CA LYS A 68 -9.54 7.71 -4.63
C LYS A 68 -8.69 7.76 -5.89
N ALA A 69 -8.49 6.59 -6.50
CA ALA A 69 -7.91 6.51 -7.83
C ALA A 69 -8.95 6.89 -8.90
N ASP A 70 -8.48 7.46 -10.00
CA ASP A 70 -9.34 7.92 -11.10
C ASP A 70 -9.62 6.84 -12.16
N TYR A 71 -9.05 5.64 -11.99
CA TYR A 71 -9.30 4.51 -12.88
C TYR A 71 -10.54 3.70 -12.44
N LYS A 72 -11.18 3.04 -13.41
CA LYS A 72 -12.29 2.10 -13.20
C LYS A 72 -11.97 0.75 -13.84
N MET A 73 -12.47 -0.33 -13.25
CA MET A 73 -12.27 -1.72 -13.69
C MET A 73 -13.56 -2.55 -13.68
#